data_AF-A0A3D4PGA1-F1
#
_entry.id   AF-A0A3D4PGA1-F1
#
_cell.length_a   1.000
_cell.length_b   1.000
_cell.length_c   1.000
_cell.angle_alpha   90.00
_cell.angle_beta   90.00
_cell.angle_gamma   90.00
#
_symmetry.space_group_name_H-M   'P 1'
#
loop_
_entity.id
_entity.type
_entity.pdbx_description
1 polymer ?
#
loop_
_entity_poly.entity_id
_entity_poly.type
_entity_poly.pdbx_seq_one_letter_code
_entity_poly.pdbx_strand_id
1 'polypeptide(L)'
;MRLLIVEPSIATRFTPIALMRPVFELLCGTRSLRQRLLETLPVNQWGVIVRDELQAVYQEEFPEAAVNDIKWINAEDTLIVDGTWLGDPRILLEFWDDEMKNPETDFPFAFVRRKEASQLDTLSAVVQTFDTSDHSASDSKPQLQFPWDLVKYNGDLIHLDFVLQAEKLAGQGQDVSGLCSRESNPQQIYIHPTAKLEPFVSINSENGPVIVEEGAIIQSFTRLEGPCYIGKQTQLFRANIRGETSLGPVCRVGGEVEASIMQG
;
A
#
# COMPACT_ATOMS: atom_id res chain seq x y z
N MET A 1 2.52 2.56 19.23
CA MET A 1 3.40 3.64 18.74
C MET A 1 2.57 4.67 17.99
N ARG A 2 3.01 5.94 17.98
CA ARG A 2 2.37 6.98 17.15
C ARG A 2 3.03 7.02 15.78
N LEU A 3 2.22 7.10 14.73
CA LEU A 3 2.68 7.16 13.34
C LEU A 3 2.21 8.45 12.67
N LEU A 4 3.11 9.14 11.97
CA LEU A 4 2.80 10.28 11.11
C LEU A 4 3.24 9.94 9.68
N ILE A 5 2.32 10.00 8.72
CA ILE A 5 2.64 9.83 7.29
C ILE A 5 2.68 11.21 6.65
N VAL A 6 3.77 11.54 5.96
CA VAL A 6 3.98 12.87 5.39
C VAL A 6 3.86 12.78 3.88
N GLU A 7 2.97 13.57 3.28
CA GLU A 7 2.94 13.76 1.84
C GLU A 7 4.07 14.71 1.41
N PRO A 8 5.11 14.23 0.71
CA PRO A 8 6.20 15.09 0.25
C PRO A 8 5.77 15.96 -0.94
N SER A 9 6.54 17.01 -1.26
CA SER A 9 6.22 17.95 -2.35
C SER A 9 6.15 17.29 -3.73
N ILE A 10 6.86 16.17 -3.91
CA ILE A 10 6.85 15.37 -5.13
C ILE A 10 5.48 14.75 -5.45
N ALA A 11 4.56 14.67 -4.49
CA ALA A 11 3.21 14.14 -4.70
C ALA A 11 2.45 14.83 -5.85
N THR A 12 2.75 16.12 -6.12
CA THR A 12 2.19 16.88 -7.25
C THR A 12 2.48 16.26 -8.62
N ARG A 13 3.57 15.49 -8.75
CA ARG A 13 3.93 14.76 -9.99
C ARG A 13 2.98 13.61 -10.32
N PHE A 14 2.17 13.16 -9.37
CA PHE A 14 1.23 12.05 -9.52
C PHE A 14 -0.15 12.50 -10.03
N THR A 15 -0.28 13.76 -10.43
CA THR A 15 -1.48 14.28 -11.11
C THR A 15 -1.69 13.58 -12.46
N PRO A 16 -2.92 13.14 -12.81
CA PRO A 16 -4.18 13.40 -12.10
C PRO A 16 -4.56 12.36 -11.04
N ILE A 17 -3.83 11.26 -10.90
CA ILE A 17 -4.22 10.11 -10.05
C ILE A 17 -4.21 10.48 -8.56
N ALA A 18 -3.27 11.34 -8.14
CA ALA A 18 -3.19 11.89 -6.78
C ALA A 18 -3.82 13.30 -6.65
N LEU A 19 -4.76 13.68 -7.53
CA LEU A 19 -5.38 15.00 -7.43
C LEU A 19 -6.36 15.11 -6.25
N MET A 20 -7.15 14.05 -6.02
CA MET A 20 -8.22 14.01 -5.00
C MET A 20 -7.86 13.13 -3.79
N ARG A 21 -6.60 12.70 -3.68
CA ARG A 21 -6.10 11.88 -2.58
C ARG A 21 -4.59 12.04 -2.42
N PRO A 22 -4.04 11.86 -1.22
CA PRO A 22 -2.61 11.86 -1.03
C PRO A 22 -1.90 10.74 -1.80
N VAL A 23 -0.63 10.92 -2.16
CA VAL A 23 0.14 9.89 -2.90
C VAL A 23 0.22 8.55 -2.16
N PHE A 24 0.27 8.57 -0.82
CA PHE A 24 0.30 7.37 0.02
C PHE A 24 -1.04 6.61 0.08
N GLU A 25 -2.12 7.18 -0.47
CA GLU A 25 -3.41 6.50 -0.65
C GLU A 25 -3.54 5.77 -2.00
N LEU A 26 -2.58 5.95 -2.91
CA LEU A 26 -2.59 5.23 -4.17
C LEU A 26 -2.41 3.73 -3.93
N LEU A 27 -3.27 2.94 -4.57
CA LEU A 27 -3.15 1.49 -4.61
C LEU A 27 -1.83 1.13 -5.29
N CYS A 28 -1.01 0.34 -4.60
CA CYS A 28 0.22 -0.25 -5.11
C CYS A 28 0.49 -1.54 -4.34
N GLY A 29 0.35 -2.70 -4.98
CA GLY A 29 0.16 -3.98 -4.31
C GLY A 29 -1.33 -4.29 -4.13
N THR A 30 -1.69 -4.76 -2.94
CA THR A 30 -3.09 -5.01 -2.52
C THR A 30 -3.67 -3.88 -1.67
N ARG A 31 -2.82 -2.93 -1.25
CA ARG A 31 -3.09 -1.89 -0.25
C ARG A 31 -2.47 -0.55 -0.66
N SER A 32 -2.95 0.51 -0.04
CA SER A 32 -2.22 1.78 0.01
C SER A 32 -1.06 1.73 1.03
N LEU A 33 -0.12 2.66 0.96
CA LEU A 33 0.98 2.73 1.94
C LEU A 33 0.43 2.92 3.35
N ARG A 34 -0.56 3.79 3.54
CA ARG A 34 -1.19 3.99 4.86
C ARG A 34 -1.75 2.68 5.41
N GLN A 35 -2.55 1.96 4.61
CA GLN A 35 -3.12 0.67 5.02
C GLN A 35 -2.02 -0.31 5.41
N ARG A 36 -0.97 -0.43 4.59
CA ARG A 36 0.17 -1.31 4.85
C ARG A 36 0.85 -0.99 6.18
N LEU A 37 1.10 0.28 6.46
CA LEU A 37 1.72 0.72 7.72
C LEU A 37 0.82 0.41 8.92
N LEU A 38 -0.45 0.82 8.87
CA LEU A 38 -1.39 0.66 10.00
C LEU A 38 -1.74 -0.80 10.30
N GLU A 39 -1.77 -1.67 9.28
CA GLU A 39 -2.09 -3.09 9.48
C GLU A 39 -0.90 -3.94 9.95
N THR A 40 0.32 -3.44 9.78
CA THR A 40 1.57 -4.15 10.09
C THR A 40 2.20 -3.68 11.39
N LEU A 41 2.18 -2.36 11.65
CA LEU A 41 2.79 -1.76 12.83
C LEU A 41 1.78 -1.69 13.99
N PRO A 42 2.23 -1.79 15.26
CA PRO A 42 1.38 -1.67 16.44
C PRO A 42 1.04 -0.19 16.73
N VAL A 43 0.33 0.45 15.80
CA VAL A 43 -0.04 1.86 15.84
C VAL A 43 -1.24 2.05 16.77
N ASN A 44 -1.14 2.99 17.72
CA ASN A 44 -2.22 3.32 18.65
C ASN A 44 -2.89 4.67 18.34
N GLN A 45 -2.17 5.58 17.70
CA GLN A 45 -2.67 6.83 17.16
C GLN A 45 -1.90 7.13 15.88
N TRP A 46 -2.57 7.74 14.92
CA TRP A 46 -1.93 8.13 13.67
C TRP A 46 -2.34 9.52 13.23
N GLY A 47 -1.50 10.12 12.42
CA GLY A 47 -1.76 11.41 11.79
C GLY A 47 -1.15 11.45 10.40
N VAL A 48 -1.47 12.53 9.69
CA VAL A 48 -0.93 12.80 8.37
C VAL A 48 -0.57 14.27 8.20
N ILE A 49 0.41 14.52 7.33
CA ILE A 49 0.59 15.81 6.69
C ILE A 49 0.19 15.65 5.23
N VAL A 50 -0.82 16.40 4.80
CA VAL A 50 -1.35 16.42 3.42
C VAL A 50 -1.42 17.85 2.91
N ARG A 51 -1.51 17.99 1.59
CA ARG A 51 -1.75 19.30 0.96
C ARG A 51 -3.01 19.98 1.51
N ASP A 52 -2.97 21.31 1.59
CA ASP A 52 -4.03 22.14 2.19
C ASP A 52 -5.41 21.88 1.56
N GLU A 53 -5.46 21.63 0.24
CA GLU A 53 -6.71 21.39 -0.48
C GLU A 53 -7.39 20.08 -0.07
N LEU A 54 -6.64 19.11 0.46
CA LEU A 54 -7.15 17.80 0.89
C LEU A 54 -7.51 17.75 2.37
N GLN A 55 -7.01 18.67 3.19
CA GLN A 55 -7.11 18.60 4.65
C GLN A 55 -8.55 18.41 5.15
N ALA A 56 -9.49 19.21 4.66
CA ALA A 56 -10.87 19.16 5.13
C ALA A 56 -11.56 17.83 4.81
N VAL A 57 -11.42 17.36 3.57
CA VAL A 57 -12.01 16.10 3.11
C VAL A 57 -11.36 14.90 3.80
N TYR A 58 -10.04 14.92 3.94
CA TYR A 58 -9.30 13.83 4.58
C TYR A 58 -9.63 13.72 6.07
N GLN A 59 -9.84 14.84 6.77
CA GLN A 59 -10.28 14.85 8.17
C GLN A 59 -11.72 14.34 8.34
N GLU A 60 -12.61 14.60 7.37
CA GLU A 60 -13.97 14.07 7.35
C GLU A 60 -13.99 12.56 7.12
N GLU A 61 -13.15 12.06 6.20
CA GLU A 61 -13.03 10.63 5.90
C GLU A 61 -12.40 9.82 7.04
N PHE A 62 -11.39 10.39 7.73
CA PHE A 62 -10.67 9.77 8.83
C PHE A 62 -10.73 10.64 10.11
N PRO A 63 -11.86 10.65 10.85
CA PRO A 63 -12.01 11.48 12.06
C PRO A 63 -11.04 11.14 13.20
N GLU A 64 -10.49 9.92 13.21
CA GLU A 64 -9.52 9.45 14.18
C GLU A 64 -8.09 9.90 13.89
N ALA A 65 -7.81 10.36 12.67
CA ALA A 65 -6.50 10.82 12.24
C ALA A 65 -6.25 12.26 12.69
N ALA A 66 -5.04 12.55 13.15
CA ALA A 66 -4.57 13.92 13.32
C ALA A 66 -4.10 14.48 11.97
N VAL A 67 -4.92 15.30 11.31
CA VAL A 67 -4.62 15.85 9.98
C VAL A 67 -4.02 17.26 10.11
N ASN A 68 -2.79 17.45 9.63
CA ASN A 68 -2.08 18.74 9.67
C ASN A 68 -2.04 19.37 11.08
N ASP A 69 -2.05 18.56 12.14
CA ASP A 69 -2.05 19.04 13.53
C ASP A 69 -0.65 19.03 14.14
N ILE A 70 0.00 20.20 14.09
CA ILE A 70 1.34 20.37 14.68
C ILE A 70 1.35 20.18 16.21
N LYS A 71 0.25 20.49 16.91
CA LYS A 71 0.18 20.30 18.37
C LYS A 71 0.17 18.82 18.70
N TRP A 72 -0.59 18.03 17.94
CA TRP A 72 -0.56 16.58 18.05
C TRP A 72 0.86 16.08 17.79
N ILE A 73 1.48 16.45 16.67
CA ILE A 73 2.85 16.04 16.31
C ILE A 73 3.86 16.38 17.43
N ASN A 74 3.71 17.53 18.10
CA ASN A 74 4.59 17.99 19.19
C ASN A 74 4.33 17.34 20.56
N ALA A 75 3.25 16.57 20.73
CA ALA A 75 2.83 16.13 22.06
C ALA A 75 3.64 14.95 22.63
N GLU A 76 4.05 14.00 21.79
CA GLU A 76 4.69 12.74 22.16
C GLU A 76 5.59 12.22 21.04
N ASP A 77 6.42 11.23 21.34
CA ASP A 77 7.28 10.56 20.39
C ASP A 77 6.48 9.96 19.24
N THR A 78 6.92 10.24 18.02
CA THR A 78 6.18 9.88 16.80
C THR A 78 7.14 9.36 15.73
N LEU A 79 6.81 8.21 15.15
CA LEU A 79 7.48 7.69 13.96
C LEU A 79 6.94 8.45 12.75
N ILE A 80 7.81 9.15 12.04
CA ILE A 80 7.46 9.94 10.86
C ILE A 80 7.96 9.19 9.63
N VAL A 81 7.07 8.97 8.65
CA VAL A 81 7.35 8.20 7.43
C VAL A 81 6.99 9.01 6.18
N ASP A 82 7.86 8.96 5.18
CA ASP A 82 7.63 9.51 3.85
C ASP A 82 6.51 8.75 3.13
N GLY A 83 5.50 9.49 2.67
CA GLY A 83 4.34 8.98 1.94
C GLY A 83 4.65 8.34 0.57
N THR A 84 5.89 8.45 0.09
CA THR A 84 6.34 7.83 -1.18
C THR A 84 7.08 6.52 -0.97
N TRP A 85 7.32 6.10 0.27
CA TRP A 85 8.07 4.90 0.58
C TRP A 85 7.30 3.62 0.25
N LEU A 86 7.98 2.60 -0.28
CA LEU A 86 7.37 1.32 -0.67
C LEU A 86 8.07 0.10 -0.03
N GLY A 87 8.82 0.30 1.05
CA GLY A 87 9.54 -0.81 1.70
C GLY A 87 8.67 -1.64 2.64
N ASP A 88 9.28 -2.70 3.19
CA ASP A 88 8.68 -3.56 4.19
C ASP A 88 8.54 -2.82 5.54
N PRO A 89 7.32 -2.57 6.04
CA PRO A 89 7.10 -1.86 7.30
C PRO A 89 7.79 -2.50 8.51
N ARG A 90 8.05 -3.81 8.51
CA ARG A 90 8.62 -4.51 9.67
C ARG A 90 9.99 -3.95 10.06
N ILE A 91 10.75 -3.40 9.10
CA ILE A 91 12.04 -2.78 9.38
C ILE A 91 11.91 -1.52 10.27
N LEU A 92 10.73 -0.89 10.28
CA LEU A 92 10.47 0.29 11.11
C LEU A 92 10.25 -0.08 12.59
N LEU A 93 9.95 -1.34 12.91
CA LEU A 93 9.85 -1.81 14.30
C LEU A 93 11.23 -1.81 14.97
N GLU A 94 12.22 -2.37 14.28
CA GLU A 94 13.61 -2.37 14.73
C GLU A 94 14.13 -0.94 14.94
N PHE A 95 13.67 -0.01 14.11
CA PHE A 95 14.05 1.39 14.18
C PHE A 95 13.35 2.15 15.32
N TRP A 96 12.10 1.82 15.62
CA TRP A 96 11.38 2.43 16.75
C TRP A 96 12.03 2.12 18.09
N ASP A 97 12.56 0.90 18.25
CA ASP A 97 13.16 0.41 19.49
C ASP A 97 14.64 0.81 19.67
N ASP A 98 15.33 1.24 18.61
CA ASP A 98 16.76 1.57 18.65
C ASP A 98 17.00 3.07 18.89
N GLU A 99 17.28 3.44 20.15
CA GLU A 99 17.59 4.82 20.55
C GLU A 99 18.91 5.36 19.97
N MET A 100 19.80 4.51 19.44
CA MET A 100 21.17 4.89 19.05
C MET A 100 21.36 5.19 17.56
N LYS A 101 20.36 4.95 16.71
CA LYS A 101 20.45 5.28 15.27
C LYS A 101 20.10 6.74 15.05
N ASN A 102 21.02 7.48 14.44
CA ASN A 102 20.82 8.87 14.11
C ASN A 102 19.68 8.97 13.08
N PRO A 103 18.49 9.52 13.42
CA PRO A 103 17.28 9.31 12.62
C PRO A 103 17.34 9.92 11.22
N GLU A 104 18.14 10.98 11.04
CA GLU A 104 18.17 11.77 9.81
C GLU A 104 19.16 11.26 8.75
N THR A 105 20.14 10.43 9.10
CA THR A 105 21.24 10.06 8.17
C THR A 105 21.19 8.63 7.64
N ASP A 106 20.55 7.68 8.34
CA ASP A 106 20.54 6.27 7.90
C ASP A 106 19.28 5.87 7.12
N PHE A 107 18.17 6.62 7.27
CA PHE A 107 16.87 6.29 6.68
C PHE A 107 16.21 7.53 6.05
N PRO A 108 16.40 7.80 4.74
CA PRO A 108 15.90 9.02 4.10
C PRO A 108 14.36 9.10 4.01
N PHE A 109 13.66 8.00 4.36
CA PHE A 109 12.21 7.84 4.24
C PHE A 109 11.49 7.71 5.58
N ALA A 110 12.21 7.63 6.71
CA ALA A 110 11.56 7.56 8.02
C ALA A 110 12.51 8.00 9.14
N PHE A 111 11.98 8.69 10.14
CA PHE A 111 12.72 9.08 11.33
C PHE A 111 11.82 9.10 12.57
N VAL A 112 12.39 8.86 13.75
CA VAL A 112 11.66 9.01 15.02
C VAL A 112 11.85 10.43 15.53
N ARG A 113 10.76 11.17 15.66
CA ARG A 113 10.77 12.45 16.36
C ARG A 113 10.49 12.21 17.84
N ARG A 114 11.43 12.61 18.69
CA ARG A 114 11.28 12.62 20.15
C ARG A 114 10.64 13.93 20.60
N LYS A 115 9.78 13.89 21.63
CA LYS A 115 9.10 15.07 22.20
C LYS A 115 10.06 16.20 22.60
N GLU A 116 11.26 15.82 23.05
CA GLU A 116 12.28 16.73 23.55
C GLU A 116 13.06 17.44 22.42
N ALA A 117 12.88 17.00 21.17
CA ALA A 117 13.56 17.58 20.01
C ALA A 117 12.84 18.84 19.50
N SER A 118 13.56 19.97 19.53
CA SER A 118 13.08 21.32 19.17
C SER A 118 13.17 21.66 17.68
N GLN A 119 13.52 20.70 16.80
CA GLN A 119 13.91 21.01 15.41
C GLN A 119 12.79 20.91 14.35
N LEU A 120 11.52 20.72 14.74
CA LEU A 120 10.40 20.52 13.80
C LEU A 120 9.11 21.20 14.27
N ASP A 121 9.15 22.52 14.44
CA ASP A 121 8.05 23.29 15.03
C ASP A 121 6.95 23.70 14.03
N THR A 122 7.14 23.42 12.73
CA THR A 122 6.18 23.75 11.67
C THR A 122 5.96 22.55 10.75
N LEU A 123 4.76 22.47 10.16
CA LEU A 123 4.43 21.43 9.17
C LEU A 123 5.40 21.46 7.99
N SER A 124 5.74 22.66 7.49
CA SER A 124 6.66 22.83 6.37
C SER A 124 8.07 22.34 6.69
N ALA A 125 8.55 22.51 7.92
CA ALA A 125 9.86 21.98 8.32
C ALA A 125 9.88 20.45 8.26
N VAL A 126 8.80 19.78 8.68
CA VAL A 126 8.67 18.32 8.61
C VAL A 126 8.67 17.83 7.16
N VAL A 127 7.94 18.51 6.27
CA VAL A 127 7.92 18.18 4.84
C VAL A 127 9.29 18.40 4.21
N GLN A 128 9.97 19.50 4.54
CA GLN A 128 11.30 19.82 4.01
C GLN A 128 12.36 18.78 4.37
N THR A 129 12.23 18.06 5.49
CA THR A 129 13.14 16.95 5.83
C THR A 129 13.14 15.87 4.74
N PHE A 130 11.99 15.58 4.12
CA PHE A 130 11.88 14.59 3.04
C PHE A 130 12.17 15.17 1.65
N ASP A 131 11.97 16.46 1.45
CA ASP A 131 12.30 17.12 0.18
C ASP A 131 13.82 17.37 0.03
N THR A 132 14.55 17.49 1.14
CA THR A 132 15.99 17.78 1.15
C THR A 132 16.86 16.54 1.30
N SER A 133 16.28 15.40 1.70
CA SER A 133 17.01 14.13 1.74
C SER A 133 17.48 13.77 0.33
N ASP A 134 18.79 13.58 0.17
CA ASP A 134 19.39 13.27 -1.13
C ASP A 134 19.03 11.82 -1.50
N HIS A 135 17.91 11.68 -2.22
CA HIS A 135 17.40 10.40 -2.72
C HIS A 135 18.32 9.76 -3.78
N SER A 136 19.37 10.47 -4.24
CA SER A 136 20.28 9.98 -5.28
C SER A 136 21.30 8.93 -4.78
N ALA A 137 21.41 8.72 -3.47
CA ALA A 137 22.47 7.88 -2.89
C ALA A 137 22.05 6.43 -2.53
N SER A 138 20.80 6.03 -2.73
CA SER A 138 20.33 4.70 -2.34
C SER A 138 19.70 3.95 -3.50
N ASP A 139 20.54 3.36 -4.37
CA ASP A 139 20.19 2.42 -5.44
C ASP A 139 19.41 1.15 -4.98
N SER A 140 19.01 1.09 -3.71
CA SER A 140 18.55 -0.13 -3.03
C SER A 140 17.15 -0.08 -2.41
N LYS A 141 16.40 1.04 -2.49
CA LYS A 141 15.12 1.15 -1.75
C LYS A 141 13.95 1.59 -2.63
N PRO A 142 12.80 0.89 -2.59
CA PRO A 142 11.66 1.21 -3.44
C PRO A 142 10.94 2.45 -2.91
N GLN A 143 10.81 3.46 -3.77
CA GLN A 143 10.15 4.74 -3.50
C GLN A 143 9.45 5.24 -4.77
N LEU A 144 8.36 5.98 -4.59
CA LEU A 144 7.62 6.64 -5.65
C LEU A 144 8.25 7.98 -6.02
N GLN A 145 8.84 8.06 -7.21
CA GLN A 145 9.36 9.30 -7.79
C GLN A 145 8.49 9.79 -8.96
N PHE A 146 7.88 8.83 -9.67
CA PHE A 146 7.03 9.03 -10.82
C PHE A 146 5.84 8.06 -10.83
N PRO A 147 4.75 8.34 -11.57
CA PRO A 147 3.58 7.46 -11.63
C PRO A 147 3.87 6.03 -12.07
N TRP A 148 4.81 5.81 -12.98
CA TRP A 148 5.17 4.47 -13.46
C TRP A 148 5.94 3.64 -12.43
N ASP A 149 6.45 4.25 -11.36
CA ASP A 149 7.03 3.49 -10.24
C ASP A 149 5.96 2.63 -9.56
N LEU A 150 4.69 3.06 -9.56
CA LEU A 150 3.58 2.24 -9.08
C LEU A 150 3.50 0.93 -9.87
N VAL A 151 3.55 1.00 -11.20
CA VAL A 151 3.50 -0.18 -12.07
C VAL A 151 4.73 -1.05 -11.85
N LYS A 152 5.92 -0.43 -11.85
CA LYS A 152 7.21 -1.10 -11.65
C LYS A 152 7.26 -1.92 -10.36
N TYR A 153 6.76 -1.38 -9.25
CA TYR A 153 6.82 -2.02 -7.94
C TYR A 153 5.55 -2.80 -7.57
N ASN A 154 4.52 -2.80 -8.43
CA ASN A 154 3.22 -3.39 -8.08
C ASN A 154 3.35 -4.87 -7.74
N GLY A 155 3.98 -5.65 -8.63
CA GLY A 155 4.16 -7.10 -8.45
C GLY A 155 4.86 -7.45 -7.13
N ASP A 156 6.00 -6.78 -6.86
CA ASP A 156 6.77 -6.94 -5.63
C ASP A 156 5.93 -6.63 -4.38
N LEU A 157 5.10 -5.58 -4.43
CA LEU A 157 4.23 -5.21 -3.33
C LEU A 157 3.03 -6.16 -3.15
N ILE A 158 2.50 -6.76 -4.22
CA ILE A 158 1.50 -7.83 -4.09
C ILE A 158 2.12 -9.02 -3.33
N HIS A 159 3.35 -9.41 -3.67
CA HIS A 159 4.09 -10.46 -2.95
C HIS A 159 4.31 -10.10 -1.49
N LEU A 160 4.84 -8.90 -1.22
CA LEU A 160 5.06 -8.42 0.14
C LEU A 160 3.77 -8.41 0.95
N ASP A 161 2.70 -7.83 0.42
CA ASP A 161 1.41 -7.73 1.11
C ASP A 161 0.84 -9.12 1.42
N PHE A 162 0.98 -10.08 0.50
CA PHE A 162 0.56 -11.46 0.74
C PHE A 162 1.32 -12.09 1.91
N VAL A 163 2.63 -11.89 1.99
CA VAL A 163 3.46 -12.36 3.10
C VAL A 163 3.08 -11.70 4.41
N LEU A 164 2.89 -10.37 4.42
CA LEU A 164 2.49 -9.61 5.62
C LEU A 164 1.13 -10.04 6.17
N GLN A 165 0.25 -10.58 5.33
CA GLN A 165 -1.09 -11.02 5.70
C GLN A 165 -1.21 -12.53 5.88
N ALA A 166 -0.15 -13.30 5.65
CA ALA A 166 -0.21 -14.76 5.61
C ALA A 166 -0.87 -15.38 6.85
N GLU A 167 -0.55 -14.87 8.05
CA GLU A 167 -1.15 -15.34 9.31
C GLU A 167 -2.65 -15.05 9.38
N LYS A 168 -3.09 -13.89 8.91
CA LYS A 168 -4.50 -13.48 8.89
C LYS A 168 -5.29 -14.28 7.84
N LEU A 169 -4.69 -14.59 6.70
CA LEU A 169 -5.34 -15.29 5.59
C LEU A 169 -5.39 -16.82 5.79
N ALA A 170 -4.52 -17.36 6.65
CA ALA A 170 -4.39 -18.79 6.88
C ALA A 170 -5.73 -19.45 7.24
N GLY A 171 -6.16 -20.41 6.41
CA GLY A 171 -7.38 -21.20 6.64
C GLY A 171 -8.70 -20.45 6.43
N GLN A 172 -8.66 -19.21 5.95
CA GLN A 172 -9.87 -18.39 5.73
C GLN A 172 -10.33 -18.36 4.27
N GLY A 173 -9.58 -18.95 3.34
CA GLY A 173 -9.89 -18.92 1.91
C GLY A 173 -10.84 -20.05 1.46
N GLN A 174 -11.43 -19.88 0.28
CA GLN A 174 -12.15 -20.96 -0.42
C GLN A 174 -11.19 -22.04 -0.94
N ASP A 175 -11.70 -23.28 -1.09
CA ASP A 175 -10.97 -24.34 -1.79
C ASP A 175 -10.92 -24.05 -3.29
N VAL A 176 -9.71 -23.99 -3.84
CA VAL A 176 -9.42 -23.69 -5.25
C VAL A 176 -8.81 -24.87 -6.01
N SER A 177 -8.72 -26.06 -5.39
CA SER A 177 -8.03 -27.23 -5.95
C SER A 177 -8.48 -27.61 -7.37
N GLY A 178 -9.76 -27.39 -7.71
CA GLY A 178 -10.32 -27.64 -9.05
C GLY A 178 -10.16 -26.51 -10.08
N LEU A 179 -9.60 -25.37 -9.70
CA LEU A 179 -9.48 -24.15 -10.52
C LEU A 179 -8.02 -23.87 -10.95
N CYS A 180 -7.06 -24.49 -10.29
CA CYS A 180 -5.64 -24.23 -10.48
C CYS A 180 -5.08 -24.89 -11.75
N SER A 181 -4.19 -24.19 -12.46
CA SER A 181 -3.31 -24.82 -13.45
C SER A 181 -2.33 -25.78 -12.77
N ARG A 182 -1.76 -26.70 -13.54
CA ARG A 182 -0.88 -27.76 -13.01
C ARG A 182 0.39 -27.19 -12.35
N GLU A 183 0.89 -26.08 -12.88
CA GLU A 183 2.10 -25.38 -12.44
C GLU A 183 1.82 -24.38 -11.29
N SER A 184 0.55 -24.22 -10.88
CA SER A 184 0.14 -23.28 -9.84
C SER A 184 0.63 -23.71 -8.45
N ASN A 185 0.95 -22.76 -7.58
CA ASN A 185 1.14 -22.99 -6.15
C ASN A 185 -0.12 -22.61 -5.35
N PRO A 186 -0.94 -23.57 -4.87
CA PRO A 186 -2.17 -23.26 -4.13
C PRO A 186 -1.95 -22.46 -2.84
N GLN A 187 -0.76 -22.52 -2.23
CA GLN A 187 -0.44 -21.76 -1.01
C GLN A 187 -0.31 -20.25 -1.28
N GLN A 188 -0.20 -19.85 -2.54
CA GLN A 188 -0.16 -18.46 -2.97
C GLN A 188 -1.53 -17.95 -3.46
N ILE A 189 -2.59 -18.74 -3.28
CA ILE A 189 -3.94 -18.34 -3.70
C ILE A 189 -4.77 -18.06 -2.47
N TYR A 190 -5.34 -16.85 -2.40
CA TYR A 190 -6.35 -16.50 -1.43
C TYR A 190 -7.61 -16.01 -2.14
N ILE A 191 -8.72 -16.71 -1.90
CA ILE A 191 -10.05 -16.31 -2.37
C ILE A 191 -10.94 -16.10 -1.15
N HIS A 192 -11.41 -14.87 -0.94
CA HIS A 192 -12.29 -14.55 0.19
C HIS A 192 -13.57 -15.39 0.16
N PRO A 193 -14.11 -15.88 1.30
CA PRO A 193 -15.28 -16.78 1.34
C PRO A 193 -16.54 -16.28 0.63
N THR A 194 -16.70 -14.97 0.52
CA THR A 194 -17.87 -14.34 -0.13
C THR A 194 -17.68 -14.10 -1.63
N ALA A 195 -16.46 -14.25 -2.15
CA ALA A 195 -16.18 -14.06 -3.57
C ALA A 195 -16.90 -15.16 -4.38
N LYS A 196 -17.35 -14.85 -5.58
CA LYS A 196 -18.08 -15.78 -6.44
C LYS A 196 -17.25 -16.07 -7.67
N LEU A 197 -16.79 -17.31 -7.78
CA LEU A 197 -16.10 -17.81 -8.96
C LEU A 197 -17.08 -18.73 -9.71
N GLU A 198 -17.36 -18.38 -10.95
CA GLU A 198 -18.16 -19.23 -11.83
C GLU A 198 -17.34 -20.42 -12.37
N PRO A 199 -18.00 -21.45 -12.93
CA PRO A 199 -17.29 -22.55 -13.59
C PRO A 199 -16.32 -22.08 -14.68
N PHE A 200 -15.25 -22.83 -14.91
CA PHE A 200 -14.23 -22.54 -15.92
C PHE A 200 -13.40 -21.28 -15.68
N VAL A 201 -13.39 -20.74 -14.46
CA VAL A 201 -12.32 -19.84 -14.01
C VAL A 201 -11.04 -20.65 -13.85
N SER A 202 -9.92 -20.12 -14.37
CA SER A 202 -8.60 -20.76 -14.25
C SER A 202 -7.65 -19.83 -13.51
N ILE A 203 -6.93 -20.39 -12.54
CA ILE A 203 -5.98 -19.64 -11.71
C ILE A 203 -4.58 -20.23 -11.93
N ASN A 204 -3.60 -19.37 -12.20
CA ASN A 204 -2.19 -19.73 -12.25
C ASN A 204 -1.42 -18.81 -11.29
N SER A 205 -0.89 -19.40 -10.22
CA SER A 205 -0.03 -18.76 -9.23
C SER A 205 1.43 -19.24 -9.31
N GLU A 206 1.90 -19.61 -10.51
CA GLU A 206 3.29 -20.04 -10.73
C GLU A 206 4.29 -18.91 -10.42
N ASN A 207 3.97 -17.69 -10.85
CA ASN A 207 4.85 -16.52 -10.73
C ASN A 207 4.51 -15.60 -9.54
N GLY A 208 3.48 -15.93 -8.77
CA GLY A 208 3.13 -15.17 -7.57
C GLY A 208 1.70 -15.32 -7.11
N PRO A 209 1.34 -14.58 -6.06
CA PRO A 209 0.06 -14.75 -5.40
C PRO A 209 -1.12 -14.21 -6.18
N VAL A 210 -2.26 -14.89 -6.03
CA VAL A 210 -3.55 -14.45 -6.56
C VAL A 210 -4.47 -14.19 -5.38
N ILE A 211 -4.86 -12.93 -5.22
CA ILE A 211 -5.72 -12.48 -4.12
C ILE A 211 -7.05 -12.01 -4.70
N VAL A 212 -8.15 -12.59 -4.23
CA VAL A 212 -9.52 -12.18 -4.59
C VAL A 212 -10.28 -11.83 -3.32
N GLU A 213 -10.70 -10.58 -3.23
CA GLU A 213 -11.30 -9.98 -2.04
C GLU A 213 -12.82 -10.20 -1.93
N GLU A 214 -13.34 -9.72 -0.79
CA GLU A 214 -14.76 -9.77 -0.45
C GLU A 214 -15.68 -9.28 -1.58
N GLY A 215 -16.75 -10.05 -1.83
CA GLY A 215 -17.79 -9.71 -2.80
C GLY A 215 -17.36 -9.68 -4.27
N ALA A 216 -16.12 -10.01 -4.62
CA ALA A 216 -15.68 -10.04 -6.02
C ALA A 216 -16.43 -11.12 -6.82
N ILE A 217 -16.69 -10.87 -8.10
CA ILE A 217 -17.40 -11.79 -9.00
C ILE A 217 -16.51 -12.08 -10.21
N ILE A 218 -16.10 -13.33 -10.37
CA ILE A 218 -15.23 -13.79 -11.44
C ILE A 218 -16.05 -14.67 -12.37
N GLN A 219 -16.40 -14.14 -13.54
CA GLN A 219 -17.23 -14.87 -14.50
C GLN A 219 -16.46 -15.96 -15.22
N SER A 220 -17.22 -16.90 -15.77
CA SER A 220 -16.73 -18.06 -16.51
C SER A 220 -15.74 -17.66 -17.60
N PHE A 221 -14.74 -18.52 -17.83
CA PHE A 221 -13.67 -18.31 -18.82
C PHE A 221 -12.76 -17.10 -18.53
N THR A 222 -12.66 -16.71 -17.26
CA THR A 222 -11.66 -15.75 -16.79
C THR A 222 -10.40 -16.49 -16.36
N ARG A 223 -9.23 -16.00 -16.78
CA ARG A 223 -7.93 -16.48 -16.32
C ARG A 223 -7.28 -15.43 -15.41
N LEU A 224 -6.80 -15.88 -14.25
CA LEU A 224 -6.04 -15.09 -13.29
C LEU A 224 -4.60 -15.59 -13.22
N GLU A 225 -3.64 -14.73 -13.50
CA GLU A 225 -2.20 -15.02 -13.38
C GLU A 225 -1.57 -14.16 -12.29
N GLY A 226 -0.88 -14.80 -11.36
CA GLY A 226 -0.18 -14.13 -10.27
C GLY A 226 1.16 -13.51 -10.71
N PRO A 227 1.64 -12.46 -10.02
CA PRO A 227 0.99 -11.78 -8.90
C PRO A 227 -0.19 -10.92 -9.36
N CYS A 228 -1.40 -11.12 -8.83
CA CYS A 228 -2.52 -10.23 -9.11
C CYS A 228 -3.47 -10.07 -7.91
N TYR A 229 -4.10 -8.90 -7.87
CA TYR A 229 -5.04 -8.50 -6.83
C TYR A 229 -6.38 -8.10 -7.44
N ILE A 230 -7.46 -8.73 -6.98
CA ILE A 230 -8.84 -8.41 -7.35
C ILE A 230 -9.56 -7.88 -6.11
N GLY A 231 -9.77 -6.57 -6.10
CA GLY A 231 -10.32 -5.82 -4.96
C GLY A 231 -11.79 -6.07 -4.69
N LYS A 232 -12.26 -5.50 -3.57
CA LYS A 232 -13.61 -5.74 -3.05
C LYS A 232 -14.68 -5.39 -4.06
N GLN A 233 -15.67 -6.26 -4.22
CA GLN A 233 -16.83 -6.05 -5.10
C GLN A 233 -16.48 -5.83 -6.58
N THR A 234 -15.26 -6.15 -7.01
CA THR A 234 -14.82 -6.05 -8.40
C THR A 234 -15.38 -7.20 -9.23
N GLN A 235 -15.74 -6.92 -10.48
CA GLN A 235 -16.36 -7.86 -11.39
C GLN A 235 -15.51 -8.05 -12.63
N LEU A 236 -15.20 -9.32 -12.94
CA LEU A 236 -14.46 -9.70 -14.14
C LEU A 236 -15.39 -10.40 -15.14
N PHE A 237 -15.38 -9.92 -16.38
CA PHE A 237 -16.24 -10.37 -17.47
C PHE A 237 -15.37 -11.02 -18.56
N ARG A 238 -15.15 -12.34 -18.47
CA ARG A 238 -14.31 -13.09 -19.41
C ARG A 238 -12.97 -12.38 -19.64
N ALA A 239 -12.20 -12.25 -18.57
CA ALA A 239 -10.96 -11.49 -18.56
C ALA A 239 -9.72 -12.41 -18.59
N ASN A 240 -8.64 -11.94 -19.18
CA ASN A 240 -7.29 -12.50 -18.99
C ASN A 240 -6.50 -11.48 -18.16
N ILE A 241 -6.45 -11.72 -16.85
CA ILE A 241 -5.67 -10.90 -15.93
C ILE A 241 -4.27 -11.50 -15.86
N ARG A 242 -3.30 -10.77 -16.38
CA ARG A 242 -1.87 -11.12 -16.33
C ARG A 242 -1.25 -10.62 -15.03
N GLY A 243 -0.03 -11.11 -14.76
CA GLY A 243 0.73 -10.73 -13.58
C GLY A 243 0.94 -9.21 -13.44
N GLU A 244 1.34 -8.83 -12.24
CA GLU A 244 1.60 -7.45 -11.82
C GLU A 244 0.38 -6.53 -11.93
N THR A 245 -0.82 -7.10 -11.87
CA THR A 245 -2.09 -6.38 -12.01
C THR A 245 -2.82 -6.23 -10.68
N SER A 246 -3.21 -5.00 -10.34
CA SER A 246 -4.05 -4.71 -9.18
C SER A 246 -5.32 -3.99 -9.60
N LEU A 247 -6.45 -4.61 -9.35
CA LEU A 247 -7.76 -4.02 -9.57
C LEU A 247 -8.32 -3.62 -8.22
N GLY A 248 -8.48 -2.33 -7.98
CA GLY A 248 -9.07 -1.76 -6.79
C GLY A 248 -10.54 -2.14 -6.61
N PRO A 249 -11.22 -1.60 -5.60
CA PRO A 249 -12.61 -1.95 -5.31
C PRO A 249 -13.57 -1.50 -6.43
N VAL A 250 -14.71 -2.21 -6.55
CA VAL A 250 -15.84 -1.87 -7.43
C VAL A 250 -15.49 -1.75 -8.93
N CYS A 251 -14.33 -2.26 -9.34
CA CYS A 251 -13.91 -2.23 -10.73
C CYS A 251 -14.77 -3.19 -11.60
N ARG A 252 -14.87 -2.89 -12.89
CA ARG A 252 -15.56 -3.73 -13.89
C ARG A 252 -14.64 -3.92 -15.09
N VAL A 253 -14.13 -5.14 -15.27
CA VAL A 253 -13.02 -5.38 -16.21
C VAL A 253 -13.32 -6.59 -17.10
N GLY A 254 -13.07 -6.46 -18.39
CA GLY A 254 -13.12 -7.56 -19.36
C GLY A 254 -12.01 -7.40 -20.40
N GLY A 255 -11.72 -8.46 -21.15
CA GLY A 255 -10.59 -8.49 -22.08
C GLY A 255 -9.27 -8.84 -21.41
N GLU A 256 -8.15 -8.45 -22.02
CA GLU A 256 -6.80 -8.73 -21.51
C GLU A 256 -6.23 -7.50 -20.81
N VAL A 257 -5.77 -7.68 -19.57
CA VAL A 257 -5.17 -6.62 -18.73
C VAL A 257 -3.89 -7.16 -18.12
N GLU A 258 -2.81 -6.39 -18.24
CA GLU A 258 -1.46 -6.77 -17.81
C GLU A 258 -0.75 -5.57 -17.19
N ALA A 259 0.07 -5.82 -16.15
CA ALA A 259 0.92 -4.82 -15.49
C ALA A 259 0.20 -3.48 -15.27
N SER A 260 -1.03 -3.55 -14.75
CA SER A 260 -1.95 -2.42 -14.68
C SER A 260 -2.52 -2.25 -13.29
N ILE A 261 -2.72 -1.00 -12.88
CA ILE A 261 -3.38 -0.66 -11.61
C ILE A 261 -4.65 0.13 -11.91
N MET A 262 -5.79 -0.38 -11.48
CA MET A 262 -7.05 0.36 -11.45
C MET A 262 -7.33 0.77 -10.01
N GLN A 263 -7.46 2.07 -9.73
CA GLN A 263 -7.52 2.57 -8.35
C GLN A 263 -8.84 2.26 -7.63
N GLY A 264 -9.96 2.13 -8.37
CA GLY A 264 -11.31 2.06 -7.80
C GLY A 264 -11.94 3.43 -7.56
#